data_AF-A0A3G2C8A9-F1
#
_entry.id   AF-A0A3G2C8A9-F1
#
_cell.length_a   1.000
_cell.length_b   1.000
_cell.length_c   1.000
_cell.angle_alpha   90.00
_cell.angle_beta   90.00
_cell.angle_gamma   90.00
#
_symmetry.space_group_name_H-M   'P 1'
#
loop_
_entity.id
_entity.type
_entity.pdbx_description
1 polymer ?
#
loop_
_entity_poly.entity_id
_entity_poly.type
_entity_poly.pdbx_seq_one_letter_code
_entity_poly.pdbx_strand_id
1 'polypeptide(L)'
;MNIINIGILAHVDAGKTTLTESLLYASGAISEPGSVEKGTTRTDTMLLERQRGITIQAAVTSFQWHRCKVNIVDTPGHMDFLAEVYRSLAVLDGLSW
;
A
#
# COMPACT_ATOMS: atom_id res chain seq x y z
N MET A 1 13.89 -12.17 14.45
CA MET A 1 13.02 -11.03 14.14
C MET A 1 11.93 -11.55 13.22
N ASN A 2 10.66 -11.45 13.61
CA ASN A 2 9.58 -12.01 12.79
C ASN A 2 9.29 -11.06 11.61
N ILE A 3 8.97 -11.59 10.43
CA ILE A 3 8.63 -10.79 9.24
C ILE A 3 7.24 -11.20 8.81
N ILE A 4 6.40 -10.21 8.52
CA ILE A 4 5.02 -10.42 8.04
C ILE A 4 4.81 -9.57 6.79
N ASN A 5 4.38 -10.20 5.70
CA ASN A 5 4.02 -9.55 4.45
C ASN A 5 2.48 -9.48 4.35
N ILE A 6 1.92 -8.27 4.32
CA ILE A 6 0.48 -8.02 4.27
C ILE A 6 0.15 -7.33 2.95
N GLY A 7 -0.83 -7.85 2.21
CA GLY A 7 -1.39 -7.16 1.05
C GLY A 7 -2.67 -6.42 1.40
N ILE A 8 -2.83 -5.21 0.87
CA ILE A 8 -4.08 -4.44 0.94
C ILE A 8 -4.74 -4.47 -0.43
N LEU A 9 -5.89 -5.16 -0.53
CA LEU A 9 -6.57 -5.46 -1.80
C LEU A 9 -8.03 -5.05 -1.73
N ALA A 10 -8.48 -4.27 -2.72
CA ALA A 10 -9.85 -3.78 -2.84
C ALA A 10 -10.03 -3.11 -4.21
N HIS A 11 -11.29 -2.86 -4.60
CA HIS A 11 -11.67 -2.09 -5.80
C HIS A 11 -11.09 -0.65 -5.81
N VAL A 12 -11.09 0.01 -6.98
CA VAL A 12 -10.77 1.44 -7.16
C VAL A 12 -11.51 2.29 -6.12
N ASP A 13 -10.87 3.36 -5.63
CA ASP A 13 -11.42 4.31 -4.65
C ASP A 13 -11.86 3.72 -3.30
N ALA A 14 -11.50 2.47 -2.98
CA ALA A 14 -11.78 1.84 -1.68
C ALA A 14 -10.84 2.30 -0.54
N GLY A 15 -9.90 3.21 -0.80
CA GLY A 15 -9.02 3.78 0.24
C GLY A 15 -7.83 2.92 0.66
N LYS A 16 -7.41 1.94 -0.17
CA LYS A 16 -6.21 1.09 0.09
C LYS A 16 -4.97 1.90 0.46
N THR A 17 -4.62 2.86 -0.38
CA THR A 17 -3.46 3.74 -0.23
C THR A 17 -3.57 4.58 1.04
N THR A 18 -4.75 5.11 1.33
CA THR A 18 -5.03 5.87 2.57
C THR A 18 -4.85 5.01 3.81
N LEU A 19 -5.24 3.73 3.76
CA LEU A 19 -5.02 2.77 4.84
C LEU A 19 -3.52 2.49 5.02
N THR A 20 -2.78 2.30 3.92
CA THR A 20 -1.32 2.16 3.95
C THR A 20 -0.65 3.34 4.66
N GLU A 21 -0.99 4.57 4.26
CA GLU A 21 -0.46 5.80 4.89
C GLU A 21 -0.83 5.88 6.38
N SER A 22 -2.06 5.51 6.74
CA SER A 22 -2.52 5.51 8.13
C SER A 22 -1.75 4.50 8.98
N LEU A 23 -1.45 3.32 8.46
CA LEU A 23 -0.66 2.30 9.14
C LEU A 23 0.79 2.77 9.37
N LEU A 24 1.41 3.38 8.35
CA LEU A 24 2.75 3.94 8.47
C LEU A 24 2.81 5.07 9.50
N TYR A 25 1.79 5.93 9.53
CA TYR A 25 1.70 7.01 10.51
C TYR A 25 1.48 6.48 11.92
N ALA A 26 0.52 5.55 12.10
CA ALA A 26 0.23 4.94 13.39
C ALA A 26 1.41 4.14 13.96
N SER A 27 2.26 3.57 13.11
CA SER A 27 3.49 2.90 13.54
C SER A 27 4.64 3.86 13.85
N GLY A 28 4.50 5.16 13.57
CA GLY A 28 5.57 6.16 13.68
C GLY A 28 6.65 6.04 12.60
N ALA A 29 6.38 5.34 11.49
CA ALA A 29 7.33 5.22 10.37
C ALA A 29 7.41 6.50 9.53
N ILE A 30 6.33 7.29 9.53
CA ILE A 30 6.27 8.62 8.93
C ILE A 30 5.73 9.62 9.96
N SER A 31 6.16 10.87 9.87
CA SER A 31 5.77 11.96 10.78
C SER A 31 4.40 12.55 10.48
N GLU A 32 3.88 12.33 9.26
CA GLU A 32 2.59 12.83 8.79
C GLU A 32 2.02 11.87 7.74
N PRO A 33 0.69 11.64 7.70
CA PRO A 33 0.07 10.80 6.69
C PRO A 33 0.03 11.52 5.33
N GLY A 34 0.39 10.80 4.26
CA GLY A 34 0.19 11.25 2.88
C GLY A 34 -1.28 11.25 2.47
N SER A 35 -1.58 11.92 1.35
CA SER A 35 -2.92 12.02 0.79
C SER A 35 -2.87 11.74 -0.72
N VAL A 36 -3.76 10.85 -1.17
CA VAL A 36 -3.92 10.51 -2.60
C VAL A 36 -4.34 11.74 -3.38
N GLU A 37 -5.31 12.51 -2.88
CA GLU A 37 -5.79 13.75 -3.51
C GLU A 37 -4.70 14.80 -3.68
N LYS A 38 -3.79 14.89 -2.70
CA LYS A 38 -2.66 15.84 -2.75
C LYS A 38 -1.43 15.27 -3.46
N GLY A 39 -1.45 14.00 -3.87
CA GLY A 39 -0.31 13.31 -4.46
C GLY A 39 0.91 13.22 -3.54
N THR A 40 0.70 13.17 -2.22
CA THR A 40 1.77 13.17 -1.21
C THR A 40 2.00 11.80 -0.56
N THR A 41 1.32 10.76 -1.03
CA THR A 41 1.52 9.38 -0.56
C THR A 41 2.94 8.91 -0.84
N ARG A 42 3.39 7.95 -0.04
CA ARG A 42 4.70 7.29 -0.17
C ARG A 42 4.68 6.19 -1.22
N THR A 43 3.51 5.60 -1.47
CA THR A 43 3.34 4.50 -2.40
C THR A 43 3.10 4.97 -3.84
N ASP A 44 2.38 6.08 -4.07
CA ASP A 44 2.17 6.61 -5.42
C ASP A 44 3.36 7.49 -5.85
N THR A 45 4.32 6.88 -6.54
CA THR A 45 5.55 7.56 -6.98
C THR A 45 5.47 8.07 -8.42
N MET A 46 4.59 7.49 -9.25
CA MET A 46 4.45 7.90 -10.63
C MET A 46 3.66 9.21 -10.74
N LEU A 47 4.10 10.10 -11.63
CA LEU A 47 3.39 11.35 -11.89
C LEU A 47 1.94 11.12 -12.33
N LEU A 48 1.68 10.07 -13.11
CA LEU A 48 0.34 9.72 -13.56
C LEU A 48 -0.57 9.27 -12.41
N GLU A 49 -0.05 8.48 -11.47
CA GLU A 49 -0.77 8.06 -10.27
C GLU A 49 -1.23 9.27 -9.46
N ARG A 50 -0.31 10.22 -9.21
CA ARG A 50 -0.61 11.47 -8.49
C ARG A 50 -1.59 12.36 -9.23
N GLN A 51 -1.48 12.46 -10.56
CA GLN A 51 -2.40 13.28 -11.37
C GLN A 51 -3.81 12.71 -11.43
N ARG A 52 -3.93 11.38 -11.36
CA ARG A 52 -5.21 10.67 -11.51
C ARG A 52 -5.82 10.25 -10.18
N GLY A 53 -5.06 10.30 -9.07
CA GLY A 53 -5.50 9.82 -7.77
C GLY A 53 -5.72 8.31 -7.72
N ILE A 54 -4.97 7.54 -8.53
CA ILE A 54 -5.09 6.08 -8.60
C ILE A 54 -3.73 5.43 -8.38
N THR A 55 -3.73 4.20 -7.88
CA THR A 55 -2.53 3.34 -7.84
C THR A 55 -2.49 2.47 -9.09
N ILE A 56 -1.40 2.56 -9.84
CA ILE A 56 -1.17 1.86 -11.12
C ILE A 56 -0.21 0.68 -10.91
N GLN A 57 0.78 0.85 -10.04
CA GLN A 57 1.75 -0.19 -9.71
C GLN A 57 1.65 -0.59 -8.24
N ALA A 58 1.94 -1.85 -7.94
CA ALA A 58 2.06 -2.29 -6.57
C ALA A 58 3.30 -1.65 -5.92
N ALA A 59 3.12 -1.11 -4.72
CA ALA A 59 4.19 -0.49 -3.95
C ALA A 59 4.44 -1.28 -2.66
N VAL A 60 5.71 -1.37 -2.26
CA VAL A 60 6.09 -2.02 -1.01
C VAL A 60 6.64 -1.00 -0.03
N THR A 61 6.06 -0.96 1.15
CA THR A 61 6.53 -0.15 2.28
C THR A 61 6.69 -1.01 3.52
N SER A 62 7.41 -0.53 4.53
CA SER A 62 7.66 -1.31 5.73
C SER A 62 7.68 -0.46 6.99
N PHE A 63 7.25 -1.06 8.09
CA PHE A 63 7.38 -0.48 9.43
C PHE A 63 7.71 -1.55 10.47
N GLN A 64 8.16 -1.10 11.64
CA GLN A 64 8.39 -1.97 12.79
C GLN A 64 7.16 -1.94 13.69
N TRP A 65 6.70 -3.12 14.11
CA TRP A 65 5.66 -3.27 15.11
C TRP A 65 6.13 -4.25 16.18
N HIS A 66 6.44 -3.73 17.36
CA HIS A 66 7.09 -4.50 18.45
C HIS A 66 8.37 -5.22 17.99
N ARG A 67 8.37 -6.56 17.90
CA ARG A 67 9.51 -7.40 17.49
C ARG A 67 9.32 -7.98 16.08
N CYS A 68 8.38 -7.41 15.32
CA CYS A 68 8.01 -7.84 13.97
C CYS A 68 8.28 -6.72 12.96
N LYS A 69 8.90 -7.06 11.83
CA LYS A 69 8.93 -6.20 10.65
C LYS A 69 7.68 -6.49 9.82
N VAL A 70 6.87 -5.48 9.55
CA VAL A 70 5.70 -5.60 8.68
C VAL A 70 6.04 -4.97 7.34
N ASN A 71 5.83 -5.71 6.26
CA ASN A 71 5.89 -5.22 4.89
C ASN A 71 4.46 -5.12 4.36
N ILE A 72 4.06 -3.94 3.90
CA ILE A 72 2.78 -3.74 3.22
C ILE A 72 3.04 -3.78 1.72
N VAL A 73 2.24 -4.58 1.00
CA VAL A 73 2.10 -4.53 -0.45
C VAL A 73 0.78 -3.81 -0.75
N ASP A 74 0.89 -2.54 -1.11
CA ASP A 74 -0.23 -1.71 -1.58
C ASP A 74 -0.46 -2.02 -3.06
N THR A 75 -1.69 -2.38 -3.43
CA THR A 75 -1.98 -2.92 -4.77
C THR A 75 -2.93 -2.04 -5.57
N PRO A 76 -2.83 -2.03 -6.91
CA PRO A 76 -3.80 -1.36 -7.77
C PRO A 76 -5.22 -1.92 -7.58
N GLY A 77 -6.23 -1.05 -7.63
CA GLY A 77 -7.64 -1.45 -7.56
C GLY A 77 -8.34 -1.63 -8.91
N HIS A 78 -7.69 -1.21 -10.00
CA HIS A 78 -8.27 -1.24 -11.34
C HIS A 78 -8.08 -2.62 -11.99
N MET A 79 -9.12 -3.11 -12.68
CA MET A 79 -9.13 -4.45 -13.29
C MET A 79 -8.00 -4.65 -14.32
N ASP A 80 -7.59 -3.58 -15.00
CA ASP A 80 -6.47 -3.60 -15.95
C ASP A 80 -5.14 -4.05 -15.32
N PHE A 81 -5.00 -3.95 -14.00
CA PHE A 81 -3.79 -4.33 -13.26
C PHE A 81 -3.95 -5.64 -12.47
N LEU A 82 -5.03 -6.38 -12.70
CA LEU A 82 -5.35 -7.61 -11.97
C LEU A 82 -4.23 -8.66 -12.04
N ALA A 83 -3.51 -8.76 -13.17
CA ALA A 83 -2.36 -9.66 -13.30
C ALA A 83 -1.23 -9.33 -12.31
N GLU A 84 -1.05 -8.05 -11.97
CA GLU A 84 -0.07 -7.62 -10.98
C GLU A 84 -0.53 -7.94 -9.57
N VAL A 85 -1.81 -7.71 -9.26
CA VAL A 85 -2.42 -8.12 -7.99
C VAL A 85 -2.22 -9.62 -7.74
N TYR A 86 -2.46 -10.47 -8.74
CA TYR A 86 -2.23 -11.92 -8.62
C TYR A 86 -0.76 -12.28 -8.38
N ARG A 87 0.19 -11.56 -8.99
CA ARG A 87 1.63 -11.77 -8.72
C ARG A 87 1.98 -11.42 -7.28
N SER A 88 1.42 -10.32 -6.77
CA SER A 88 1.63 -9.88 -5.39
C SER A 88 1.12 -10.90 -4.36
N LEU A 89 0.04 -11.63 -4.65
CA LEU A 89 -0.49 -12.66 -3.74
C LEU A 89 0.50 -13.77 -3.39
N ALA A 90 1.44 -14.10 -4.29
CA ALA A 90 2.38 -15.20 -4.09
C ALA A 90 3.40 -14.95 -2.96
N VAL A 91 3.55 -13.70 -2.51
CA VAL A 91 4.56 -13.29 -1.52
C VAL A 91 3.94 -12.86 -0.17
N LEU A 92 2.63 -13.04 0.01
CA LEU A 92 1.91 -12.53 1.18
C LEU A 92 1.67 -13.60 2.24
N ASP A 93 1.92 -13.24 3.49
CA ASP A 93 1.57 -14.04 4.67
C ASP A 93 0.12 -13.80 5.11
N GLY A 94 -0.48 -12.67 4.71
CA GLY A 94 -1.87 -12.31 5.02
C GLY A 94 -2.45 -11.24 4.09
N LEU A 95 -3.79 -11.15 4.08
CA LEU A 95 -4.55 -10.22 3.24
C LEU A 95 -5.53 -9.42 4.10
N SER A 96 -5.62 -8.12 3.83
CA SER A 96 -6.72 -7.26 4.27
C SER A 96 -7.54 -6.86 3.04
N TRP A 97 -8.86 -7.01 3.16
CA TRP A 97 -9.86 -6.62 2.17
C TRP A 97 -10.53 -5.30 2.56
#